data_AF-A0A6J7EC69-F1
#
_entry.id   AF-A0A6J7EC69-F1
#
_cell.length_a   1.000
_cell.length_b   1.000
_cell.length_c   1.000
_cell.angle_alpha   90.00
_cell.angle_beta   90.00
_cell.angle_gamma   90.00
#
_symmetry.space_group_name_H-M   'P 1'
#
loop_
_entity.id
_entity.type
_entity.pdbx_description
1 polymer ?
#
loop_
_entity_poly.entity_id
_entity_poly.type
_entity_poly.pdbx_seq_one_letter_code
_entity_poly.pdbx_strand_id
1 'polypeptide(L)'
;MALALTGDFVDAQRAYEMGLINRVVPTGEALAGAKELAAKIAANGPLAVAVSKRIITESADWSTGEQFAKQGEYANPVFGSADAMEGATAFAEKRTPNWTGK
;
A
#
# COMPACT_ATOMS: atom_id res chain seq x y z
N MET A 1 15.49 19.48 -2.86
CA MET A 1 16.50 20.41 -3.41
C MET A 1 17.75 20.46 -2.53
N ALA A 2 17.67 20.85 -1.26
CA ALA A 2 18.84 20.97 -0.36
C ALA A 2 19.78 19.75 -0.37
N LEU A 3 19.28 18.54 -0.03
CA LEU A 3 20.10 17.32 0.00
C LEU A 3 20.82 17.01 -1.33
N ALA A 4 20.18 17.33 -2.47
CA ALA A 4 20.76 17.09 -3.79
C ALA A 4 21.89 18.07 -4.14
N LEU A 5 21.88 19.28 -3.57
CA LEU A 5 22.87 20.32 -3.84
C LEU A 5 24.02 20.33 -2.84
N THR A 6 23.77 19.93 -1.58
CA THR A 6 24.80 19.92 -0.52
C THR A 6 25.50 18.58 -0.36
N GLY A 7 24.81 17.47 -0.68
CA GLY A 7 25.32 16.13 -0.42
C GLY A 7 25.37 15.76 1.07
N ASP A 8 24.70 16.54 1.93
CA ASP A 8 24.68 16.27 3.37
C ASP A 8 24.01 14.93 3.68
N PHE A 9 24.55 14.22 4.67
CA PHE A 9 23.93 13.03 5.22
C PHE A 9 22.73 13.41 6.08
N VAL A 10 21.70 12.57 6.03
CA VAL A 10 20.57 12.59 6.97
C VAL A 10 20.54 11.29 7.75
N ASP A 11 20.25 11.37 9.05
CA ASP A 11 20.00 10.19 9.85
C ASP A 11 18.60 9.61 9.57
N ALA A 12 18.35 8.39 10.09
CA ALA A 12 17.10 7.68 9.87
C ALA A 12 15.88 8.41 10.47
N GLN A 13 16.06 9.10 11.60
CA GLN A 13 14.98 9.82 12.27
C GLN A 13 14.55 11.03 11.41
N ARG A 14 15.50 11.79 10.91
CA ARG A 14 15.23 12.92 10.01
C ARG A 14 14.61 12.46 8.70
N ALA A 15 15.08 11.34 8.13
CA ALA A 15 14.50 10.77 6.92
C ALA A 15 13.04 10.31 7.12
N TYR A 16 12.69 9.81 8.32
CA TYR A 16 11.30 9.49 8.68
C TYR A 16 10.42 10.73 8.76
N GLU A 17 10.88 11.80 9.42
CA GLU A 17 10.15 13.08 9.50
C GLU A 17 9.90 13.71 8.14
N MET A 18 10.81 13.51 7.18
CA MET A 18 10.68 13.97 5.80
C MET A 18 9.74 13.10 4.96
N GLY A 19 9.26 11.96 5.48
CA GLY A 19 8.44 11.00 4.75
C GLY A 19 9.23 10.11 3.77
N LEU A 20 10.56 10.14 3.80
CA LEU A 20 11.41 9.30 2.94
C LEU A 20 11.43 7.83 3.43
N ILE A 21 11.39 7.62 4.73
CA ILE A 21 11.33 6.29 5.36
C ILE A 21 9.98 6.15 6.07
N ASN A 22 9.34 4.99 5.96
CA ASN A 22 8.03 4.76 6.58
C ASN A 22 8.09 4.40 8.07
N ARG A 23 9.21 3.87 8.58
CA ARG A 23 9.37 3.43 9.98
C ARG A 23 10.85 3.39 10.38
N VAL A 24 11.15 3.86 11.59
CA VAL A 24 12.45 3.70 12.25
C VAL A 24 12.34 2.59 13.30
N VAL A 25 13.36 1.74 13.39
CA VAL A 25 13.46 0.63 14.35
C VAL A 25 14.86 0.61 14.97
N PRO A 26 15.08 -0.10 16.09
CA PRO A 26 16.41 -0.28 16.65
C PRO A 26 17.42 -0.85 15.64
N THR A 27 18.70 -0.55 15.87
CA THR A 27 19.79 -1.04 15.01
C THR A 27 19.78 -2.57 14.99
N GLY A 28 19.84 -3.16 13.79
CA GLY A 28 19.77 -4.61 13.58
C GLY A 28 18.36 -5.16 13.35
N GLU A 29 17.31 -4.38 13.56
CA GLU A 29 15.92 -4.86 13.47
C GLU A 29 15.20 -4.50 12.15
N ALA A 30 15.88 -3.84 11.21
CA ALA A 30 15.28 -3.36 9.95
C ALA A 30 14.55 -4.47 9.17
N LEU A 31 15.16 -5.65 9.05
CA LEU A 31 14.53 -6.79 8.37
C LEU A 31 13.31 -7.33 9.12
N ALA A 32 13.37 -7.40 10.45
CA ALA A 32 12.24 -7.86 11.27
C ALA A 32 11.06 -6.88 11.16
N GLY A 33 11.32 -5.58 11.27
CA GLY A 33 10.31 -4.53 11.09
C GLY A 33 9.70 -4.53 9.67
N ALA A 34 10.51 -4.78 8.64
CA ALA A 34 10.05 -4.90 7.27
C ALA A 34 9.14 -6.13 7.07
N LYS A 35 9.50 -7.29 7.65
CA LYS A 35 8.66 -8.50 7.61
C LYS A 35 7.34 -8.32 8.35
N GLU A 36 7.33 -7.61 9.48
CA GLU A 36 6.10 -7.28 10.21
C GLU A 36 5.15 -6.44 9.33
N LEU A 37 5.69 -5.43 8.64
CA LEU A 37 4.90 -4.61 7.71
C LEU A 37 4.39 -5.45 6.52
N ALA A 38 5.26 -6.28 5.93
CA ALA A 38 4.89 -7.16 4.83
C ALA A 38 3.76 -8.13 5.22
N ALA A 39 3.81 -8.69 6.43
CA ALA A 39 2.76 -9.56 6.95
C ALA A 39 1.40 -8.84 7.06
N LYS A 40 1.38 -7.57 7.51
CA LYS A 40 0.15 -6.76 7.55
C LYS A 40 -0.42 -6.52 6.15
N ILE A 41 0.43 -6.27 5.16
CA ILE A 41 0.00 -6.07 3.77
C ILE A 41 -0.54 -7.39 3.18
N ALA A 42 0.19 -8.49 3.39
CA ALA A 42 -0.14 -9.81 2.88
C ALA A 42 -1.42 -10.41 3.51
N ALA A 43 -1.86 -9.91 4.66
CA ALA A 43 -3.13 -10.29 5.28
C ALA A 43 -4.37 -9.68 4.58
N ASN A 44 -4.18 -8.76 3.63
CA ASN A 44 -5.28 -8.13 2.89
C ASN A 44 -5.55 -8.82 1.56
N GLY A 45 -6.70 -8.52 0.94
CA GLY A 45 -7.07 -9.04 -0.37
C GLY A 45 -6.02 -8.70 -1.44
N PRO A 46 -5.38 -9.71 -2.07
CA PRO A 46 -4.24 -9.49 -2.96
C PRO A 46 -4.60 -8.66 -4.19
N LEU A 47 -5.80 -8.84 -4.76
CA LEU A 47 -6.28 -8.03 -5.89
C LEU A 47 -6.42 -6.56 -5.51
N ALA A 48 -7.02 -6.28 -4.35
CA ALA A 48 -7.19 -4.91 -3.85
C ALA A 48 -5.84 -4.24 -3.58
N VAL A 49 -4.89 -4.92 -2.93
CA VAL A 49 -3.54 -4.39 -2.68
C VAL A 49 -2.83 -4.01 -3.98
N ALA A 50 -2.86 -4.91 -4.97
CA ALA A 50 -2.24 -4.67 -6.27
C ALA A 50 -2.85 -3.48 -7.01
N VAL A 51 -4.19 -3.41 -7.06
CA VAL A 51 -4.93 -2.33 -7.71
C VAL A 51 -4.76 -1.00 -6.99
N SER A 52 -4.80 -0.97 -5.66
CA SER A 52 -4.55 0.25 -4.88
C SER A 52 -3.16 0.81 -5.16
N LYS A 53 -2.12 -0.04 -5.16
CA LYS A 53 -0.76 0.39 -5.52
C LYS A 53 -0.71 0.96 -6.93
N ARG A 54 -1.33 0.27 -7.90
CA ARG A 54 -1.35 0.69 -9.31
C ARG A 54 -2.01 2.07 -9.47
N ILE A 55 -3.17 2.28 -8.87
CA ILE A 55 -3.89 3.56 -8.90
C ILE A 55 -2.98 4.66 -8.34
N ILE A 56 -2.40 4.48 -7.15
CA ILE A 56 -1.55 5.50 -6.51
C ILE A 56 -0.33 5.83 -7.38
N THR A 57 0.29 4.83 -8.01
CA THR A 57 1.47 5.06 -8.86
C THR A 57 1.14 5.74 -10.18
N GLU A 58 0.05 5.33 -10.84
CA GLU A 58 -0.30 5.86 -12.16
C GLU A 58 -1.07 7.18 -12.09
N SER A 59 -1.78 7.46 -10.98
CA SER A 59 -2.59 8.67 -10.83
C SER A 59 -1.78 9.96 -10.80
N ALA A 60 -0.47 9.88 -10.57
CA ALA A 60 0.42 11.03 -10.61
C ALA A 60 0.39 11.77 -11.96
N ASP A 61 0.09 11.05 -13.05
CA ASP A 61 0.04 11.60 -14.41
C ASP A 61 -1.40 11.84 -14.91
N TRP A 62 -2.41 11.60 -14.09
CA TRP A 62 -3.81 11.76 -14.50
C TRP A 62 -4.29 13.19 -14.31
N SER A 63 -5.13 13.66 -15.24
CA SER A 63 -5.84 14.91 -15.01
C SER A 63 -6.97 14.73 -13.99
N THR A 64 -7.28 15.77 -13.22
CA THR A 64 -8.37 15.73 -12.23
C THR A 64 -9.73 15.38 -12.84
N GLY A 65 -9.96 15.76 -14.11
CA GLY A 65 -11.20 15.47 -14.82
C GLY A 65 -11.39 13.99 -15.17
N GLU A 66 -10.31 13.23 -15.33
CA GLU A 66 -10.37 11.81 -15.71
C GLU A 66 -10.07 10.85 -14.55
N GLN A 67 -9.51 11.35 -13.44
CA GLN A 67 -8.90 10.51 -12.39
C GLN A 67 -9.87 9.46 -11.83
N PHE A 68 -11.15 9.81 -11.64
CA PHE A 68 -12.15 8.88 -11.09
C PHE A 68 -12.62 7.86 -12.13
N ALA A 69 -12.68 8.25 -13.41
CA ALA A 69 -13.02 7.34 -14.49
C ALA A 69 -11.92 6.27 -14.63
N LYS A 70 -10.65 6.69 -14.72
CA LYS A 70 -9.48 5.80 -14.75
C LYS A 70 -9.37 4.94 -13.50
N GLN A 71 -9.62 5.50 -12.31
CA GLN A 71 -9.67 4.73 -11.07
C GLN A 71 -10.73 3.62 -11.16
N GLY A 72 -11.92 3.94 -11.68
CA GLY A 72 -13.02 2.99 -11.84
C GLY A 72 -12.67 1.82 -12.76
N GLU A 73 -11.93 2.05 -13.84
CA GLU A 73 -11.46 0.98 -14.74
C GLU A 73 -10.63 -0.08 -14.00
N TYR A 74 -9.87 0.31 -12.98
CA TYR A 74 -9.07 -0.62 -12.18
C TYR A 74 -9.81 -1.15 -10.95
N ALA A 75 -10.56 -0.30 -10.25
CA ALA A 75 -11.20 -0.65 -8.99
C ALA A 75 -12.48 -1.49 -9.18
N ASN A 76 -13.29 -1.21 -10.21
CA ASN A 76 -14.58 -1.88 -10.40
C ASN A 76 -14.46 -3.41 -10.54
N PRO A 77 -13.49 -3.97 -11.29
CA PRO A 77 -13.29 -5.42 -11.35
C PRO A 77 -13.01 -6.05 -9.97
N VAL A 78 -12.33 -5.33 -9.07
CA VAL A 78 -12.05 -5.83 -7.71
C VAL A 78 -13.34 -6.02 -6.93
N PHE A 79 -14.32 -5.12 -7.06
CA PHE A 79 -15.62 -5.26 -6.38
C PHE A 79 -16.45 -6.45 -6.86
N GLY A 80 -16.21 -6.94 -8.08
CA GLY A 80 -16.84 -8.14 -8.62
C GLY A 80 -16.08 -9.44 -8.34
N SER A 81 -14.95 -9.38 -7.62
CA SER A 81 -14.09 -10.53 -7.35
C SER A 81 -14.64 -11.45 -6.25
N ALA A 82 -14.19 -12.71 -6.23
CA ALA A 82 -14.50 -13.63 -5.14
C ALA A 82 -13.90 -13.14 -3.82
N ASP A 83 -12.73 -12.50 -3.84
CA ASP A 83 -12.11 -11.89 -2.67
C ASP A 83 -12.97 -10.74 -2.10
N ALA A 84 -13.63 -9.92 -2.92
CA ALA A 84 -14.53 -8.88 -2.37
C ALA A 84 -15.72 -9.49 -1.60
N MET A 85 -16.31 -10.57 -2.14
CA MET A 85 -17.40 -11.28 -1.48
C MET A 85 -16.93 -11.98 -0.19
N GLU A 86 -15.78 -12.65 -0.22
CA GLU A 86 -15.17 -13.27 0.95
C GLU A 86 -14.84 -12.23 2.04
N GLY A 87 -14.35 -11.05 1.66
CA GLY A 87 -14.07 -9.98 2.61
C GLY A 87 -15.31 -9.50 3.34
N ALA A 88 -16.41 -9.30 2.61
CA ALA A 88 -17.70 -8.93 3.21
C ALA A 88 -18.25 -10.03 4.14
N THR A 89 -18.19 -11.29 3.70
CA THR A 89 -18.64 -12.46 4.49
C THR A 89 -17.80 -12.63 5.76
N ALA A 90 -16.47 -12.65 5.64
CA ALA A 90 -15.56 -12.81 6.78
C ALA A 90 -15.73 -11.70 7.82
N PHE A 91 -15.96 -10.47 7.36
CA PHE A 91 -16.27 -9.34 8.24
C PHE A 91 -17.60 -9.54 9.00
N ALA A 92 -18.67 -9.94 8.29
CA ALA A 92 -19.97 -10.20 8.91
C ALA A 92 -19.91 -11.36 9.92
N GLU A 93 -19.14 -12.40 9.62
CA GLU A 93 -18.94 -13.59 10.45
C GLU A 93 -17.86 -13.41 11.54
N LYS A 94 -17.18 -12.26 11.57
CA LYS A 94 -16.09 -11.94 12.50
C LYS A 94 -14.95 -12.97 12.50
N ARG A 95 -14.59 -13.47 11.31
CA ARG A 95 -13.49 -14.41 11.11
C ARG A 95 -12.42 -13.82 10.20
N THR A 96 -11.25 -14.45 10.18
CA THR A 96 -10.20 -14.11 9.21
C THR A 96 -10.66 -14.52 7.80
N PRO A 97 -10.51 -13.64 6.80
CA PRO A 97 -10.81 -13.95 5.40
C PRO A 97 -9.78 -14.91 4.80
N ASN A 98 -10.22 -15.76 3.88
CA ASN A 98 -9.38 -16.67 3.11
C ASN A 98 -9.30 -16.21 1.64
N TRP A 99 -8.30 -15.39 1.35
CA TRP A 99 -8.10 -14.83 0.01
C TRP A 99 -7.62 -15.87 -1.00
N THR A 100 -8.19 -15.82 -2.21
CA THR A 100 -7.82 -16.71 -3.31
C THR A 100 -7.22 -15.98 -4.51
N GLY A 101 -7.24 -14.65 -4.52
CA GLY A 101 -6.76 -13.83 -5.63
C GLY A 101 -7.64 -13.92 -6.87
N LYS A 102 -8.95 -14.11 -6.68
CA LYS A 102 -9.95 -14.29 -7.73
C LYS A 102 -11.16 -13.42 -7.44
#